data_AF-A0A651EUG2-F1
#
_entry.id   AF-A0A651EUG2-F1
#
_cell.length_a   1.000
_cell.length_b   1.000
_cell.length_c   1.000
_cell.angle_alpha   90.00
_cell.angle_beta   90.00
_cell.angle_gamma   90.00
#
_symmetry.space_group_name_H-M   'P 1'
#
loop_
_entity.id
_entity.type
_entity.pdbx_description
1 polymer ?
#
loop_
_entity_poly.entity_id
_entity_poly.type
_entity_poly.pdbx_seq_one_letter_code
_entity_poly.pdbx_strand_id
1 'polypeptide(L)'
;MPDPSLLESFPTPSDTPFVIEHIAEEFTSVCPKTGHPDFATITLRYQPRPAREQGVCVELKSLKLYYQSFRNEGIYYEAVTNTIRDHLVHAMNPTWLQIITHWKGRGGIRSIIRADHNDIPPHFRAMT
;
A
#
# COMPACT_ATOMS: atom_id res chain seq x y z
N MET A 1 -11.71 -11.91 2.10
CA MET A 1 -10.34 -11.49 2.42
C MET A 1 -9.64 -11.07 1.14
N PRO A 2 -8.85 -9.98 1.16
CA PRO A 2 -8.06 -9.55 0.01
C PRO A 2 -7.07 -10.64 -0.42
N ASP A 3 -6.78 -10.72 -1.72
CA ASP A 3 -6.02 -11.82 -2.32
C ASP A 3 -4.56 -11.42 -2.63
N PRO A 4 -3.59 -11.72 -1.75
CA PRO A 4 -2.19 -11.38 -1.99
C PRO A 4 -1.54 -12.20 -3.10
N SER A 5 -2.15 -13.30 -3.56
CA SER A 5 -1.59 -14.11 -4.65
C SER A 5 -1.62 -13.40 -6.00
N LEU A 6 -2.41 -12.31 -6.10
CA LEU A 6 -2.47 -11.43 -7.26
C LEU A 6 -1.23 -10.54 -7.41
N LEU A 7 -0.38 -10.42 -6.39
CA LEU A 7 0.80 -9.56 -6.43
C LEU A 7 1.91 -10.22 -7.24
N GLU A 8 2.32 -9.55 -8.31
CA GLU A 8 3.47 -9.91 -9.13
C GLU A 8 4.58 -8.87 -8.95
N SER A 9 5.81 -9.26 -9.24
CA SER A 9 6.96 -8.37 -9.15
C SER A 9 7.94 -8.62 -10.29
N PHE A 10 8.78 -7.62 -10.56
CA PHE A 10 9.86 -7.71 -11.53
C PHE A 10 11.19 -7.28 -10.90
N PRO A 11 12.34 -7.75 -11.43
CA PRO A 11 13.64 -7.43 -10.84
C PRO A 11 13.90 -5.92 -10.77
N THR A 12 14.48 -5.47 -9.67
CA THR A 12 14.97 -4.10 -9.53
C THR A 12 16.01 -3.80 -10.63
N PRO A 13 15.89 -2.66 -11.34
CA PRO A 13 16.75 -2.36 -12.50
C PRO A 13 18.12 -1.77 -12.14
N SER A 14 18.42 -1.55 -10.85
CA SER A 14 19.58 -0.78 -10.40
C SER A 14 20.08 -1.25 -9.02
N ASP A 15 21.39 -1.16 -8.80
CA ASP A 15 21.99 -1.28 -7.46
C ASP A 15 21.99 0.04 -6.70
N THR A 16 21.88 1.17 -7.39
CA THR A 16 21.81 2.50 -6.79
C THR A 16 20.43 2.69 -6.17
N PRO A 17 20.33 3.12 -4.89
CA PRO A 17 19.04 3.35 -4.24
C PRO A 17 18.16 4.35 -5.02
N PHE A 18 16.88 4.02 -5.14
CA PHE A 18 15.85 4.90 -5.68
C PHE A 18 14.53 4.65 -4.95
N VAL A 19 13.60 5.60 -5.07
CA VAL A 19 12.29 5.54 -4.41
C VAL A 19 11.21 5.49 -5.47
N ILE A 20 10.25 4.60 -5.27
CA ILE A 20 9.02 4.55 -6.06
C ILE A 20 7.86 5.05 -5.19
N GLU A 21 7.04 5.93 -5.76
CA GLU A 21 5.76 6.33 -5.19
C GLU A 21 4.64 6.02 -6.19
N HIS A 22 3.63 5.29 -5.72
CA HIS A 22 2.42 4.98 -6.46
C HIS A 22 1.23 5.58 -5.73
N ILE A 23 0.43 6.38 -6.45
CA ILE A 23 -0.81 6.98 -5.94
C ILE A 23 -1.98 6.30 -6.66
N ALA A 24 -2.77 5.55 -5.90
CA ALA A 24 -3.99 4.89 -6.38
C ALA A 24 -5.21 5.64 -5.86
N GLU A 25 -5.94 6.30 -6.75
CA GLU A 25 -7.05 7.20 -6.39
C GLU A 25 -8.41 6.51 -6.30
N GLU A 26 -8.48 5.24 -6.71
CA GLU A 26 -9.73 4.49 -6.92
C GLU A 26 -9.94 3.34 -5.91
N PHE A 27 -9.27 3.38 -4.76
CA PHE A 27 -9.41 2.30 -3.77
C PHE A 27 -10.79 2.33 -3.10
N THR A 28 -11.38 1.16 -2.90
CA THR A 28 -12.63 1.00 -2.14
C THR A 28 -12.71 -0.33 -1.40
N SER A 29 -13.44 -0.34 -0.29
CA SER A 29 -13.82 -1.51 0.52
C SER A 29 -15.20 -1.27 1.14
N VAL A 30 -15.72 -2.15 2.00
CA VAL A 30 -17.01 -1.92 2.68
C VAL A 30 -16.87 -1.86 4.20
N CYS A 31 -17.68 -1.01 4.81
CA CYS A 31 -17.74 -0.88 6.27
C CYS A 31 -18.27 -2.20 6.89
N PRO A 32 -17.53 -2.85 7.81
CA PRO A 32 -17.97 -4.11 8.43
C PRO A 32 -19.32 -4.03 9.16
N LYS A 33 -19.70 -2.83 9.60
CA LYS A 33 -20.91 -2.59 10.41
C LYS A 33 -22.14 -2.29 9.57
N THR A 34 -21.97 -1.55 8.47
CA THR A 34 -23.10 -0.97 7.73
C THR A 34 -23.19 -1.46 6.29
N GLY A 35 -22.15 -2.13 5.77
CA GLY A 35 -22.08 -2.56 4.38
C GLY A 35 -21.92 -1.42 3.37
N HIS A 36 -21.88 -0.15 3.80
CA HIS A 36 -21.66 0.97 2.90
C HIS A 36 -20.23 0.96 2.36
N PRO A 37 -20.04 1.37 1.09
CA PRO A 37 -18.70 1.50 0.53
C PRO A 37 -17.93 2.62 1.24
N ASP A 38 -16.63 2.38 1.34
CA ASP A 38 -15.60 3.30 1.79
C ASP A 38 -14.63 3.55 0.64
N PHE A 39 -14.15 4.78 0.53
CA PHE A 39 -13.25 5.20 -0.55
C PHE A 39 -12.00 5.84 0.02
N ALA A 40 -10.85 5.53 -0.58
CA ALA A 40 -9.58 6.12 -0.19
C ALA A 40 -8.67 6.37 -1.40
N THR A 41 -7.76 7.31 -1.24
CA THR A 41 -6.53 7.35 -2.03
C THR A 41 -5.44 6.59 -1.26
N ILE A 42 -4.72 5.68 -1.92
CA ILE A 42 -3.59 4.97 -1.34
C ILE A 42 -2.29 5.50 -1.94
N THR A 43 -1.37 5.89 -1.08
CA THR A 43 0.03 6.12 -1.44
C THR A 43 0.86 4.94 -0.96
N LEU A 44 1.44 4.19 -1.90
CA LEU A 44 2.51 3.23 -1.65
C LEU A 44 3.84 3.90 -1.98
N ARG A 45 4.71 4.04 -0.99
CA ARG A 45 6.07 4.55 -1.17
C ARG A 45 7.06 3.51 -0.68
N TYR A 46 8.06 3.17 -1.48
CA TYR A 46 9.06 2.18 -1.08
C TYR A 46 10.40 2.39 -1.78
N GLN A 47 11.43 1.84 -1.16
CA GLN A 47 12.73 1.61 -1.78
C GLN A 47 12.95 0.10 -1.89
N PRO A 48 13.07 -0.45 -3.11
CA PRO A 48 13.41 -1.86 -3.27
C PRO A 48 14.86 -2.11 -2.85
N ARG A 49 15.21 -3.38 -2.61
CA ARG A 49 16.62 -3.76 -2.42
C ARG A 49 17.41 -3.60 -3.71
N PRO A 50 18.75 -3.49 -3.65
CA PRO A 50 19.61 -3.49 -4.83
C PRO A 50 19.39 -4.72 -5.74
N ALA A 51 19.61 -4.55 -7.05
CA ALA A 51 19.53 -5.64 -8.02
C ALA A 51 20.43 -6.84 -7.65
N ARG A 52 21.65 -6.59 -7.17
CA ARG A 52 22.60 -7.61 -6.69
C ARG A 52 22.11 -8.39 -5.46
N GLU A 53 21.13 -7.87 -4.74
CA GLU A 53 20.47 -8.51 -3.60
C GLU A 53 19.10 -9.11 -3.99
N GLN A 54 18.85 -9.30 -5.30
CA GLN A 54 17.60 -9.82 -5.84
C GLN A 54 16.38 -8.99 -5.43
N GLY A 55 16.57 -7.67 -5.33
CA GLY A 55 15.46 -6.75 -5.10
C GLY A 55 14.42 -6.83 -6.22
N VAL A 56 13.18 -6.52 -5.86
CA VAL A 56 12.06 -6.48 -6.80
C VAL A 56 11.21 -5.22 -6.65
N CYS A 57 10.58 -4.82 -7.75
CA CYS A 57 9.55 -3.79 -7.81
C CYS A 57 8.19 -4.45 -8.05
N VAL A 58 7.12 -3.93 -7.44
CA VAL A 58 5.77 -4.45 -7.68
C VAL A 58 5.31 -4.13 -9.11
N GLU A 59 4.67 -5.09 -9.78
CA GLU A 59 4.11 -4.88 -11.12
C GLU A 59 2.76 -4.13 -11.00
N LEU A 60 2.58 -3.08 -11.81
CA LEU A 60 1.53 -2.09 -11.61
C LEU A 60 0.11 -2.64 -11.88
N LYS A 61 -0.06 -3.53 -12.86
CA LYS A 61 -1.36 -4.16 -13.13
C LYS A 61 -1.75 -5.10 -11.99
N SER A 62 -0.81 -5.89 -11.47
CA SER A 62 -0.97 -6.81 -10.36
C SER A 62 -1.38 -6.05 -9.09
N LEU A 63 -0.72 -4.90 -8.80
CA LEU A 63 -1.05 -4.02 -7.68
C LEU A 63 -2.48 -3.48 -7.78
N LYS A 64 -2.91 -3.08 -8.98
CA LYS A 64 -4.29 -2.65 -9.23
C LYS A 64 -5.29 -3.78 -8.94
N LEU A 65 -5.04 -4.98 -9.45
CA LEU A 65 -5.94 -6.14 -9.23
C LEU A 65 -5.99 -6.50 -7.74
N TYR A 66 -4.85 -6.48 -7.05
CA TYR A 66 -4.76 -6.65 -5.61
C TYR A 66 -5.63 -5.64 -4.86
N TYR A 67 -5.52 -4.34 -5.16
CA TYR A 67 -6.39 -3.32 -4.56
C TYR A 67 -7.87 -3.53 -4.86
N GLN A 68 -8.22 -3.98 -6.07
CA GLN A 68 -9.60 -4.30 -6.43
C GLN A 68 -10.17 -5.49 -5.65
N SER A 69 -9.32 -6.40 -5.14
CA SER A 69 -9.76 -7.53 -4.30
C SER A 69 -10.39 -7.09 -2.97
N PHE A 70 -10.14 -5.85 -2.52
CA PHE A 70 -10.74 -5.29 -1.29
C PHE A 70 -12.17 -4.79 -1.49
N ARG A 71 -12.65 -4.66 -2.74
CA ARG A 71 -13.88 -3.92 -3.08
C ARG A 71 -15.11 -4.31 -2.25
N ASN A 72 -15.27 -5.60 -1.97
CA ASN A 72 -16.39 -6.14 -1.22
C ASN A 72 -15.99 -6.63 0.17
N GLU A 73 -14.78 -6.33 0.62
CA GLU A 73 -14.28 -6.77 1.92
C GLU A 73 -14.79 -5.87 3.04
N GLY A 74 -15.41 -6.49 4.05
CA GLY A 74 -15.80 -5.84 5.30
C GLY A 74 -14.61 -5.60 6.20
N ILE A 75 -13.95 -4.45 6.11
CA ILE A 75 -12.68 -4.19 6.80
C ILE A 75 -12.56 -2.74 7.30
N TYR A 76 -11.96 -2.55 8.48
CA TYR A 76 -11.66 -1.23 9.03
C TYR A 76 -10.47 -0.57 8.33
N TYR A 77 -10.42 0.75 8.34
CA TYR A 77 -9.40 1.54 7.64
C TYR A 77 -7.97 1.18 8.09
N GLU A 78 -7.79 1.03 9.41
CA GLU A 78 -6.54 0.65 10.06
C GLU A 78 -6.08 -0.73 9.59
N ALA A 79 -7.03 -1.67 9.53
CA ALA A 79 -6.78 -3.03 9.09
C ALA A 79 -6.42 -3.08 7.59
N VAL A 80 -7.11 -2.32 6.73
CA VAL A 80 -6.73 -2.17 5.31
C VAL A 80 -5.28 -1.71 5.18
N THR A 81 -4.94 -0.62 5.87
CA THR A 81 -3.60 -0.02 5.77
C THR A 81 -2.51 -1.00 6.20
N ASN A 82 -2.70 -1.68 7.34
CA ASN A 82 -1.73 -2.67 7.84
C ASN A 82 -1.65 -3.91 6.94
N THR A 83 -2.80 -4.42 6.46
CA THR A 83 -2.84 -5.59 5.58
C THR A 83 -2.10 -5.33 4.27
N ILE A 84 -2.30 -4.15 3.67
CA ILE A 84 -1.59 -3.76 2.46
C ILE A 84 -0.08 -3.69 2.70
N ARG A 85 0.36 -3.09 3.82
CA ARG A 85 1.78 -3.10 4.20
C ARG A 85 2.31 -4.53 4.29
N ASP A 86 1.64 -5.39 5.06
CA ASP A 86 2.15 -6.74 5.35
C ASP A 86 2.25 -7.61 4.10
N HIS A 87 1.23 -7.58 3.24
CA HIS A 87 1.25 -8.31 1.98
C HIS A 87 2.35 -7.83 1.02
N LEU A 88 2.53 -6.50 0.88
CA LEU A 88 3.58 -5.96 0.00
C LEU A 88 4.98 -6.18 0.56
N VAL A 89 5.16 -6.07 1.88
CA VAL A 89 6.43 -6.41 2.54
C VAL A 89 6.78 -7.87 2.31
N HIS A 90 5.81 -8.76 2.46
CA HIS A 90 6.02 -10.18 2.20
C HIS A 90 6.37 -10.45 0.72
N ALA A 91 5.67 -9.82 -0.22
CA ALA A 91 5.87 -10.02 -1.65
C ALA A 91 7.19 -9.41 -2.18
N MET A 92 7.69 -8.34 -1.56
CA MET A 92 8.78 -7.54 -2.13
C MET A 92 10.06 -7.48 -1.28
N ASN A 93 9.96 -7.76 0.03
CA ASN A 93 11.07 -7.64 0.99
C ASN A 93 11.90 -6.35 0.81
N PRO A 94 11.29 -5.15 0.80
CA PRO A 94 11.95 -3.90 0.43
C PRO A 94 12.95 -3.44 1.51
N THR A 95 13.82 -2.48 1.19
CA THR A 95 14.67 -1.83 2.21
C THR A 95 13.79 -1.12 3.24
N TRP A 96 12.78 -0.38 2.76
CA TRP A 96 11.73 0.21 3.57
C TRP A 96 10.47 0.40 2.71
N LEU A 97 9.30 0.45 3.35
CA LEU A 97 8.02 0.66 2.69
C LEU A 97 7.06 1.40 3.60
N GLN A 98 6.26 2.30 3.02
CA GLN A 98 5.25 3.07 3.69
C GLN A 98 3.93 3.01 2.89
N ILE A 99 2.86 2.68 3.59
CA ILE A 99 1.49 2.80 3.11
C ILE A 99 0.83 3.98 3.82
N ILE A 100 0.24 4.89 3.03
CA ILE A 100 -0.60 5.97 3.52
C ILE A 100 -1.96 5.84 2.86
N THR A 101 -3.03 5.79 3.64
CA THR A 101 -4.41 5.79 3.12
C THR A 101 -5.12 7.07 3.53
N HIS A 102 -5.66 7.81 2.55
CA HIS A 102 -6.46 9.02 2.74
C HIS A 102 -7.93 8.70 2.49
N TRP A 103 -8.70 8.55 3.57
CA TRP A 103 -10.10 8.12 3.50
C TRP A 103 -11.04 9.30 3.26
N LYS A 104 -12.05 9.09 2.40
CA LYS A 104 -13.17 10.02 2.24
C LYS A 104 -13.99 10.09 3.53
N GLY A 105 -14.65 11.22 3.74
CA GLY A 105 -15.23 11.54 5.04
C GLY A 105 -16.50 10.74 5.36
N ARG A 106 -16.62 10.30 6.62
CA ARG A 106 -17.88 9.82 7.22
C ARG A 106 -18.27 10.75 8.37
N GLY A 107 -19.50 11.27 8.35
CA GLY A 107 -19.96 12.22 9.37
C GLY A 107 -19.09 13.49 9.48
N GLY A 108 -18.49 13.93 8.37
CA GLY A 108 -17.57 15.07 8.35
C GLY A 108 -16.13 14.76 8.80
N ILE A 109 -15.83 13.53 9.23
CA ILE A 109 -14.51 13.12 9.72
C ILE A 109 -13.75 12.39 8.63
N ARG A 110 -12.51 12.78 8.38
CA ARG A 110 -11.58 12.10 7.46
C ARG A 110 -10.44 11.48 8.27
N SER A 111 -9.93 10.35 7.79
CA SER A 111 -8.81 9.65 8.41
C SER A 111 -7.64 9.57 7.43
N ILE A 112 -6.45 9.84 7.93
CA ILE A 112 -5.19 9.53 7.26
C ILE A 112 -4.48 8.52 8.13
N ILE A 113 -4.22 7.33 7.60
CA ILE A 113 -3.58 6.24 8.34
C ILE A 113 -2.27 5.92 7.65
N ARG A 114 -1.23 5.69 8.46
CA ARG A 114 0.10 5.34 8.01
C ARG A 114 0.53 4.01 8.60
N ALA A 115 1.13 3.16 7.79
CA ALA A 115 1.74 1.91 8.22
C ALA A 115 3.11 1.79 7.54
N ASP A 116 4.16 1.71 8.35
CA ASP A 116 5.54 1.71 7.91
C ASP A 116 6.19 0.32 8.14
N HIS A 117 7.16 -0.02 7.30
CA HIS A 117 8.07 -1.15 7.44
C HIS A 117 9.52 -0.66 7.36
N ASN A 118 10.31 -1.00 8.38
CA ASN A 118 11.67 -0.51 8.62
C ASN A 118 11.74 1.02 8.79
N ASP A 119 12.97 1.54 8.85
CA ASP A 119 13.22 2.98 9.06
C ASP A 119 12.94 3.80 7.81
N ILE A 120 11.81 4.50 7.81
CA ILE A 120 11.48 5.48 6.75
C ILE A 120 12.46 6.65 6.81
N PRO A 121 13.05 7.12 5.69
CA PRO A 121 13.89 8.31 5.68
C PRO A 121 13.16 9.55 6.26
N PRO A 122 13.82 10.41 7.06
CA PRO A 122 13.16 11.54 7.73
C PRO A 122 12.36 12.47 6.83
N HIS A 123 12.83 12.72 5.60
CA HIS A 123 12.15 13.58 4.63
C HIS A 123 10.82 12.99 4.11
N PHE A 124 10.57 11.70 4.33
CA PHE A 124 9.29 11.05 4.03
C PHE A 124 8.38 10.89 5.26
N ARG A 125 8.88 11.17 6.48
CA ARG A 125 8.08 11.09 7.72
C ARG A 125 7.19 12.30 7.94
N ALA A 126 7.53 13.45 7.35
CA ALA A 126 6.83 14.70 7.60
C ALA A 126 5.41 14.70 7.00
N MET A 127 4.45 15.16 7.80
CA MET A 127 3.11 15.53 7.35
C MET A 127 3.19 16.87 6.60
N THR A 128 2.96 16.86 5.30
CA THR A 128 2.32 18.02 4.64
C THR A 128 0.82 17.82 4.66
#